data_AF-A0A9E2AVV8-F1
#
_entry.id   AF-A0A9E2AVV8-F1
#
_cell.length_a   1.000
_cell.length_b   1.000
_cell.length_c   1.000
_cell.angle_alpha   90.00
_cell.angle_beta   90.00
_cell.angle_gamma   90.00
#
_symmetry.space_group_name_H-M   'P 1'
#
loop_
_entity.id
_entity.type
_entity.pdbx_description
1 polymer ?
#
loop_
_entity_poly.entity_id
_entity_poly.type
_entity_poly.pdbx_seq_one_letter_code
_entity_poly.pdbx_strand_id
1 'polypeptide(L)'
;MVNRYTALKIRKTHRYLGLFLGIQFLFWTISGLYFSWTNIDEIHGDQFKNLDYQPKAFNSLISPSEMDVPDGIKTIELRDIDNAPYYWINKEQLYNALDGMPKSSITQDEALYIAKNHMKSGLEVESVEQITETGKHHEYREKLLPAYVISYKTDEALKAYV
;
A
#
# COMPACT_ATOMS: atom_id res chain seq x y z
N MET A 1 -53.42 9.28 -26.04
CA MET A 1 -53.91 8.90 -24.70
C MET A 1 -53.27 7.60 -24.29
N VAL A 2 -52.59 7.53 -23.14
CA VAL A 2 -52.01 6.28 -22.62
C VAL A 2 -53.15 5.33 -22.21
N ASN A 3 -53.10 4.07 -22.64
CA ASN A 3 -54.08 3.06 -22.26
C ASN A 3 -54.18 2.97 -20.72
N ARG A 4 -55.41 2.99 -20.18
CA ARG A 4 -55.70 2.93 -18.73
C ARG A 4 -54.99 1.75 -18.04
N TYR A 5 -54.89 0.61 -18.70
CA TYR A 5 -54.18 -0.56 -18.16
C TYR A 5 -52.67 -0.31 -18.03
N THR A 6 -52.07 0.36 -19.02
CA THR A 6 -50.67 0.77 -19.00
C THR A 6 -50.41 1.80 -17.90
N ALA A 7 -51.30 2.78 -17.73
CA ALA A 7 -51.20 3.77 -16.66
C ALA A 7 -51.25 3.13 -15.26
N LEU A 8 -52.12 2.14 -15.06
CA LEU A 8 -52.21 1.38 -13.80
C LEU A 8 -50.95 0.54 -13.54
N LYS A 9 -50.36 -0.07 -14.57
CA LYS A 9 -49.08 -0.81 -14.46
C LYS A 9 -47.95 0.13 -14.07
N ILE A 10 -47.79 1.26 -14.75
CA ILE A 10 -46.73 2.25 -14.45
C ILE A 10 -46.81 2.70 -12.99
N ARG A 11 -48.01 2.99 -12.47
CA ARG A 11 -48.19 3.41 -11.07
C ARG A 11 -47.82 2.32 -10.06
N LYS A 12 -48.14 1.04 -10.36
CA LYS A 12 -47.72 -0.09 -9.52
C LYS A 12 -46.20 -0.25 -9.54
N THR A 13 -45.60 -0.24 -10.74
CA THR A 13 -44.15 -0.35 -10.91
C THR A 13 -43.42 0.79 -10.21
N HIS A 14 -43.83 2.04 -10.38
CA HIS A 14 -43.21 3.19 -9.73
C HIS A 14 -43.26 3.07 -8.20
N ARG A 15 -44.37 2.59 -7.63
CA ARG A 15 -44.49 2.38 -6.18
C ARG A 15 -43.49 1.33 -5.67
N TYR A 16 -43.40 0.18 -6.34
CA TYR A 16 -42.48 -0.88 -5.92
C TYR A 16 -41.02 -0.53 -6.19
N LEU A 17 -40.73 0.16 -7.30
CA LEU A 17 -39.40 0.67 -7.61
C LEU A 17 -38.97 1.72 -6.58
N GLY A 18 -39.85 2.65 -6.21
CA GLY A 18 -39.59 3.64 -5.17
C GLY A 18 -39.30 3.00 -3.82
N LEU A 19 -40.05 1.95 -3.44
CA LEU A 19 -39.77 1.18 -2.22
C LEU A 19 -38.41 0.47 -2.29
N PHE A 20 -38.11 -0.19 -3.41
CA PHE A 20 -36.83 -0.87 -3.62
C PHE A 20 -35.66 0.11 -3.53
N LEU A 21 -35.73 1.22 -4.25
CA LEU A 21 -34.71 2.26 -4.22
C LEU A 21 -34.60 2.93 -2.85
N GLY A 22 -35.71 3.12 -2.13
CA GLY A 22 -35.71 3.62 -0.77
C GLY A 22 -34.97 2.70 0.21
N ILE A 23 -35.19 1.38 0.11
CA ILE A 23 -34.47 0.38 0.91
C ILE A 23 -32.98 0.37 0.54
N GLN A 24 -32.65 0.39 -0.76
CA GLN A 24 -31.27 0.50 -1.21
C GLN A 24 -30.59 1.76 -0.66
N PHE A 25 -31.27 2.90 -0.69
CA PHE A 25 -30.77 4.16 -0.14
C PHE A 25 -30.61 4.09 1.38
N LEU A 26 -31.49 3.39 2.09
CA LEU A 26 -31.37 3.16 3.53
C LEU A 26 -30.10 2.35 3.85
N PHE A 27 -29.87 1.23 3.14
CA PHE A 27 -28.65 0.44 3.32
C PHE A 27 -27.40 1.25 2.98
N TRP A 28 -27.45 2.03 1.91
CA TRP A 28 -26.36 2.93 1.53
C TRP A 28 -26.07 3.97 2.63
N THR A 29 -27.10 4.57 3.20
CA THR A 29 -26.96 5.58 4.27
C THR A 29 -26.41 4.96 5.56
N ILE A 30 -26.93 3.80 5.97
CA ILE A 30 -26.45 3.09 7.16
C ILE A 30 -25.00 2.65 6.99
N SER A 31 -24.65 2.14 5.81
CA SER A 31 -23.27 1.78 5.45
C SER A 31 -22.34 2.98 5.54
N GLY A 32 -22.72 4.12 4.94
CA GLY A 32 -21.94 5.36 5.01
C GLY A 32 -21.77 5.88 6.44
N LEU A 33 -22.82 5.80 7.26
CA LEU A 33 -22.75 6.17 8.68
C LEU A 33 -21.83 5.24 9.47
N TYR A 34 -21.88 3.93 9.22
CA TYR A 34 -20.99 2.96 9.84
C TYR A 34 -19.52 3.27 9.52
N PHE A 35 -19.19 3.50 8.24
CA PHE A 35 -17.83 3.85 7.84
C PHE A 35 -17.38 5.22 8.37
N SER A 36 -18.30 6.18 8.54
CA SER A 36 -17.99 7.50 9.13
C SER A 36 -17.74 7.43 10.64
N TRP A 37 -18.40 6.50 11.33
CA TRP A 37 -18.17 6.25 12.75
C TRP A 37 -16.87 5.47 12.99
N THR A 38 -16.59 4.48 12.16
CA THR A 38 -15.44 3.59 12.34
C THR A 38 -14.12 4.34 12.16
N ASN A 39 -13.13 4.08 13.02
CA ASN A 39 -11.83 4.73 12.92
C ASN A 39 -11.11 4.25 11.65
N ILE A 40 -10.81 5.20 10.75
CA ILE A 40 -10.15 4.93 9.47
C ILE A 40 -8.72 4.42 9.66
N ASP A 41 -8.03 4.83 10.73
CA ASP A 41 -6.65 4.45 11.01
C ASP A 41 -6.57 2.95 11.32
N GLU A 42 -7.58 2.42 12.01
CA GLU A 42 -7.71 1.01 12.37
C GLU A 42 -7.84 0.12 11.12
N ILE A 43 -8.64 0.58 10.15
CA ILE A 43 -8.87 -0.11 8.88
C ILE A 43 -7.62 -0.07 7.99
N HIS A 44 -6.82 1.01 8.05
CA HIS A 44 -5.57 1.12 7.28
C HIS A 44 -4.38 0.38 7.91
N GLY A 45 -4.51 -0.11 9.14
CA GLY A 45 -3.43 -0.74 9.88
C GLY A 45 -2.40 0.26 10.42
N ASP A 46 -2.75 1.55 10.52
CA ASP A 46 -1.81 2.60 10.94
C ASP A 46 -1.36 2.42 12.39
N GLN A 47 -2.16 1.75 13.22
CA GLN A 47 -1.78 1.31 14.57
C GLN A 47 -0.53 0.41 14.62
N PHE A 48 -0.21 -0.27 13.51
CA PHE A 48 0.96 -1.13 13.38
C PHE A 48 2.17 -0.43 12.77
N LYS A 49 2.01 0.79 12.26
CA LYS A 49 3.11 1.56 11.67
C LYS A 49 3.86 2.33 12.75
N ASN A 50 5.16 2.49 12.53
CA ASN A 50 5.99 3.40 13.29
C ASN A 50 5.85 4.82 12.73
N LEU A 51 4.89 5.58 13.26
CA LEU A 51 4.63 6.96 12.84
C LEU A 51 5.73 7.94 13.28
N ASP A 52 6.57 7.55 14.23
CA ASP A 52 7.67 8.36 14.75
C ASP A 52 8.96 8.20 13.94
N TYR A 53 9.00 7.26 12.98
CA TYR A 53 10.20 7.02 12.18
C TYR A 53 10.60 8.26 11.38
N GLN A 54 11.86 8.67 11.53
CA GLN A 54 12.49 9.73 10.75
C GLN A 54 13.65 9.14 9.94
N PRO A 55 13.78 9.48 8.65
CA PRO A 55 14.91 9.04 7.84
C PRO A 55 16.25 9.43 8.45
N LYS A 56 17.23 8.52 8.37
CA LYS A 56 18.60 8.80 8.82
C LYS A 56 19.26 9.86 7.95
N ALA A 57 20.05 10.72 8.58
CA ALA A 57 20.95 11.62 7.88
C ALA A 57 22.19 10.85 7.42
N PHE A 58 22.58 11.07 6.17
CA PHE A 58 23.80 10.51 5.58
C PHE A 58 24.70 11.62 5.07
N ASN A 59 26.01 11.41 5.15
CA ASN A 59 27.03 12.36 4.72
C ASN A 59 27.86 11.75 3.59
N SER A 60 28.60 12.60 2.88
CA SER A 60 29.52 12.18 1.81
C SER A 60 28.84 11.38 0.69
N LEU A 61 27.61 11.78 0.34
CA LEU A 61 26.89 11.20 -0.78
C LEU A 61 27.51 11.67 -2.09
N ILE A 62 27.67 10.77 -3.05
CA ILE A 62 28.15 11.11 -4.39
C ILE A 62 27.10 11.97 -5.12
N SER A 63 27.55 12.82 -6.05
CA SER A 63 26.61 13.63 -6.81
C SER A 63 25.79 12.74 -7.75
N PRO A 64 24.46 12.94 -7.88
CA PRO A 64 23.68 12.22 -8.87
C PRO A 64 24.17 12.38 -10.31
N SER A 65 24.93 13.43 -10.61
CA SER A 65 25.57 13.64 -11.91
C SER A 65 26.79 12.74 -12.17
N GLU A 66 27.34 12.12 -11.14
CA GLU A 66 28.52 11.24 -11.23
C GLU A 66 28.13 9.77 -11.43
N MET A 67 26.84 9.44 -11.29
CA MET A 67 26.30 8.10 -11.50
C MET A 67 26.04 7.84 -12.99
N ASP A 68 26.32 6.60 -13.43
CA ASP A 68 26.01 6.13 -14.78
C ASP A 68 24.55 5.64 -14.84
N VAL A 69 23.63 6.56 -15.11
CA VAL A 69 22.20 6.26 -15.29
C VAL A 69 21.84 6.45 -16.77
N PRO A 70 21.67 5.36 -17.54
CA PRO A 70 21.58 5.42 -19.02
C PRO A 70 20.47 6.34 -19.55
N ASP A 71 19.29 6.33 -18.90
CA ASP A 71 18.13 7.12 -19.31
C ASP A 71 18.01 8.48 -18.60
N GLY A 72 19.05 8.85 -17.83
CA GLY A 72 19.05 10.00 -16.95
C GLY A 72 18.13 9.87 -15.73
N ILE A 73 18.14 10.91 -14.89
CA ILE A 73 17.43 10.93 -13.61
C ILE A 73 16.22 11.86 -13.71
N LYS A 74 15.00 11.30 -13.64
CA LYS A 74 13.73 12.04 -13.57
C LYS A 74 13.27 12.24 -12.14
N THR A 75 13.44 11.21 -11.31
CA THR A 75 13.12 11.23 -9.88
C THR A 75 14.24 10.58 -9.10
N ILE A 76 14.55 11.12 -7.93
CA ILE A 76 15.54 10.56 -7.00
C ILE A 76 14.99 10.65 -5.58
N GLU A 77 15.01 9.55 -4.86
CA GLU A 77 14.63 9.47 -3.45
C GLU A 77 15.77 8.83 -2.65
N LEU A 78 16.11 9.39 -1.49
CA LEU A 78 17.10 8.80 -0.59
C LEU A 78 16.45 7.75 0.30
N ARG A 79 17.01 6.54 0.32
CA ARG A 79 16.55 5.39 1.11
C ARG A 79 17.66 4.93 2.04
N ASP A 80 17.26 4.51 3.24
CA ASP A 80 18.13 3.79 4.18
C ASP A 80 17.86 2.30 4.04
N ILE A 81 18.85 1.56 3.56
CA ILE A 81 18.79 0.10 3.45
C ILE A 81 19.98 -0.44 4.23
N ASP A 82 19.69 -1.06 5.38
CA ASP A 82 20.67 -1.60 6.31
C ASP A 82 21.80 -0.62 6.70
N ASN A 83 21.43 0.61 7.08
CA ASN A 83 22.34 1.69 7.44
C ASN A 83 23.23 2.18 6.29
N ALA A 84 22.96 1.77 5.05
CA ALA A 84 23.61 2.29 3.87
C ALA A 84 22.62 3.17 3.07
N PRO A 85 23.07 4.33 2.56
CA PRO A 85 22.22 5.21 1.77
C PRO A 85 22.13 4.71 0.32
N TYR A 86 20.92 4.65 -0.20
CA TYR A 86 20.65 4.32 -1.60
C TYR A 86 19.80 5.41 -2.25
N TYR A 87 20.14 5.73 -3.49
CA TYR A 87 19.29 6.49 -4.38
C TYR A 87 18.32 5.56 -5.10
N TRP A 88 17.03 5.80 -4.87
CA TRP A 88 15.94 5.19 -5.62
C TRP A 88 15.60 6.07 -6.82
N ILE A 89 16.10 5.67 -7.98
CA ILE A 89 16.06 6.44 -9.22
C ILE A 89 14.90 5.95 -10.09
N ASN A 90 14.16 6.92 -10.65
CA ASN A 90 13.06 6.68 -11.59
C ASN A 90 11.98 5.71 -11.08
N LYS A 91 11.91 5.54 -9.76
CA LYS A 91 11.05 4.57 -9.07
C LYS A 91 11.28 3.12 -9.47
N GLU A 92 12.50 2.77 -9.89
CA GLU A 92 12.79 1.44 -10.44
C GLU A 92 14.16 0.88 -10.04
N GLN A 93 15.19 1.72 -9.97
CA GLN A 93 16.56 1.26 -9.77
C GLN A 93 17.18 1.82 -8.49
N LEU A 94 17.87 0.95 -7.74
CA LEU A 94 18.67 1.36 -6.58
C LEU A 94 20.12 1.54 -6.98
N TYR A 95 20.71 2.65 -6.56
CA TYR A 95 22.15 2.91 -6.64
C TYR A 95 22.66 3.24 -5.25
N ASN A 96 23.76 2.64 -4.81
CA ASN A 96 24.37 3.01 -3.55
C ASN A 96 24.87 4.47 -3.65
N ALA A 97 24.43 5.31 -2.72
CA ALA A 97 24.68 6.74 -2.74
C ALA A 97 26.11 7.12 -2.28
N LEU A 98 26.95 6.14 -1.93
CA LEU A 98 28.36 6.35 -1.56
C LEU A 98 29.34 6.00 -2.68
N ASP A 99 29.02 5.03 -3.52
CA ASP A 99 29.92 4.52 -4.57
C ASP A 99 29.30 4.48 -5.98
N GLY A 100 28.00 4.74 -6.10
CA GLY A 100 27.28 4.75 -7.37
C GLY A 100 27.01 3.36 -7.94
N MET A 101 27.28 2.29 -7.19
CA MET A 101 27.07 0.93 -7.67
C MET A 101 25.57 0.60 -7.71
N PRO A 102 25.05 0.10 -8.84
CA PRO A 102 23.66 -0.33 -8.93
C PRO A 102 23.43 -1.59 -8.08
N LYS A 103 22.23 -1.68 -7.49
CA LYS A 103 21.74 -2.82 -6.73
C LYS A 103 20.44 -3.31 -7.34
N SER A 104 20.42 -4.56 -7.76
CA SER A 104 19.28 -5.16 -8.47
C SER A 104 18.13 -5.55 -7.55
N SER A 105 18.41 -5.96 -6.32
CA SER A 105 17.40 -6.36 -5.34
C SER A 105 17.90 -6.19 -3.92
N ILE A 106 16.96 -6.10 -2.98
CA ILE A 106 17.25 -6.17 -1.56
C ILE A 106 17.34 -7.63 -1.09
N THR A 107 18.07 -7.86 0.00
CA THR A 107 18.12 -9.15 0.69
C THR A 107 16.97 -9.29 1.70
N GLN A 108 16.77 -10.51 2.19
CA GLN A 108 15.80 -10.77 3.26
C GLN A 108 16.11 -9.96 4.53
N ASP A 109 17.38 -9.86 4.91
CA ASP A 109 17.81 -9.13 6.11
C ASP A 109 17.60 -7.61 5.94
N GLU A 110 17.86 -7.09 4.74
CA GLU A 110 17.57 -5.69 4.38
C GLU A 110 16.06 -5.42 4.42
N ALA A 111 15.23 -6.34 3.95
CA ALA A 111 13.77 -6.22 4.03
C ALA A 111 13.30 -6.21 5.50
N LEU A 112 13.84 -7.08 6.34
CA LEU A 112 13.58 -7.11 7.79
C LEU A 112 14.02 -5.81 8.47
N TYR A 113 15.17 -5.27 8.09
CA TYR A 113 15.65 -3.97 8.57
C TYR A 113 14.68 -2.84 8.24
N ILE A 114 14.24 -2.76 6.98
CA ILE A 114 13.28 -1.74 6.53
C ILE A 114 11.97 -1.88 7.30
N ALA A 115 11.43 -3.10 7.39
CA ALA A 115 10.19 -3.35 8.09
C ALA A 115 10.29 -3.00 9.58
N LYS A 116 11.39 -3.33 10.25
CA LYS A 116 11.61 -2.97 11.66
C LYS A 116 11.58 -1.46 11.89
N ASN A 117 12.06 -0.67 10.95
CA ASN A 117 12.05 0.80 11.07
C ASN A 117 10.65 1.38 10.85
N HIS A 118 9.86 0.78 9.96
CA HIS A 118 8.54 1.27 9.57
C HIS A 118 7.37 0.66 10.35
N MET A 119 7.59 -0.44 11.07
CA MET A 119 6.59 -1.14 11.88
C MET A 119 6.80 -0.86 13.37
N LYS A 120 5.71 -0.87 14.14
CA LYS A 120 5.71 -0.60 15.57
C LYS A 120 6.58 -1.61 16.32
N SER A 121 7.28 -1.14 17.35
CA SER A 121 8.08 -2.00 18.22
C SER A 121 7.20 -3.04 18.94
N GLY A 122 7.75 -4.23 19.17
CA GLY A 122 7.06 -5.33 19.85
C GLY A 122 6.30 -6.31 18.95
N LEU A 123 6.22 -6.05 17.64
CA LEU A 123 5.69 -7.03 16.68
C LEU A 123 6.71 -8.14 16.44
N GLU A 124 6.27 -9.40 16.61
CA GLU A 124 7.11 -10.57 16.39
C GLU A 124 6.93 -11.10 14.95
N VAL A 125 8.04 -11.27 14.23
CA VAL A 125 8.02 -11.83 12.88
C VAL A 125 7.75 -13.34 12.94
N GLU A 126 6.79 -13.79 12.16
CA GLU A 126 6.44 -15.20 11.98
C GLU A 126 7.21 -15.84 10.83
N SER A 127 7.20 -15.19 9.66
CA SER A 127 7.85 -15.68 8.45
C SER A 127 8.25 -14.53 7.52
N VAL A 128 9.21 -14.81 6.64
CA VAL A 128 9.59 -13.92 5.54
C VAL A 128 9.65 -14.72 4.25
N GLU A 129 8.95 -14.27 3.23
CA GLU A 129 8.84 -14.96 1.94
C GLU A 129 9.06 -13.97 0.80
N GLN A 130 9.79 -14.38 -0.24
CA GLN A 130 9.91 -13.58 -1.45
C GLN A 130 8.79 -13.96 -2.43
N ILE A 131 8.04 -12.98 -2.89
CA ILE A 131 7.02 -13.14 -3.92
C ILE A 131 7.50 -12.56 -5.24
N THR A 132 7.35 -13.33 -6.31
CA THR A 132 7.64 -12.92 -7.69
C THR A 132 6.38 -12.66 -8.51
N GLU A 133 5.22 -13.03 -7.97
CA GLU A 133 3.89 -12.89 -8.58
C GLU A 133 2.86 -12.54 -7.51
N THR A 134 1.84 -11.78 -7.88
CA THR A 134 0.74 -11.43 -6.97
C THR A 134 -0.56 -12.07 -7.45
N GLY A 135 -1.10 -12.97 -6.63
CA GLY A 135 -2.40 -13.60 -6.90
C GLY A 135 -3.59 -12.67 -6.63
N LYS A 136 -4.81 -13.11 -6.99
CA LYS A 136 -6.07 -12.36 -6.74
C LYS A 136 -6.34 -12.03 -5.27
N HIS A 137 -5.64 -12.67 -4.33
CA HIS A 137 -5.81 -12.47 -2.89
C HIS A 137 -4.65 -11.72 -2.23
N HIS A 138 -3.70 -11.19 -3.01
CA HIS A 138 -2.65 -10.31 -2.47
C HIS A 138 -3.13 -8.85 -2.44
N GLU A 139 -2.87 -8.17 -1.33
CA GLU A 139 -3.05 -6.71 -1.17
C GLU A 139 -1.98 -5.91 -1.92
N TYR A 140 -0.86 -6.56 -2.24
CA TYR A 140 0.25 -6.00 -3.00
C TYR A 140 -0.05 -6.01 -4.51
N ARG A 141 -0.99 -5.17 -4.96
CA ARG A 141 -1.35 -5.01 -6.38
C ARG A 141 -0.62 -3.81 -6.98
N GLU A 142 -0.26 -3.91 -8.26
CA GLU A 142 0.31 -2.79 -9.06
C GLU A 142 1.65 -2.23 -8.55
N LYS A 143 2.37 -2.99 -7.73
CA LYS A 143 3.71 -2.65 -7.24
C LYS A 143 4.77 -3.52 -7.91
N LEU A 144 6.03 -3.07 -7.83
CA LEU A 144 7.16 -3.77 -8.43
C LEU A 144 7.39 -5.12 -7.75
N LEU A 145 7.78 -6.10 -8.56
CA LEU A 145 8.15 -7.43 -8.12
C LEU A 145 9.60 -7.70 -8.57
N PRO A 146 10.36 -8.56 -7.86
CA PRO A 146 9.97 -9.31 -6.66
C PRO A 146 9.89 -8.43 -5.40
N ALA A 147 9.09 -8.86 -4.41
CA ALA A 147 8.93 -8.19 -3.12
C ALA A 147 9.06 -9.19 -1.96
N TYR A 148 9.44 -8.72 -0.77
CA TYR A 148 9.42 -9.56 0.43
C TYR A 148 8.15 -9.33 1.23
N VAL A 149 7.51 -10.41 1.64
CA VAL A 149 6.35 -10.45 2.52
C VAL A 149 6.81 -10.86 3.90
N ILE A 150 6.63 -9.99 4.87
CA ILE A 150 6.97 -10.23 6.27
C ILE A 150 5.67 -10.39 7.02
N SER A 151 5.41 -11.61 7.48
CA SER A 151 4.21 -11.94 8.28
C SER A 151 4.53 -11.80 9.76
N TYR A 152 3.61 -11.22 10.52
CA TYR A 152 3.75 -11.03 11.97
C TYR A 152 2.78 -11.92 12.73
N LYS A 153 3.20 -12.35 13.93
CA LYS A 153 2.35 -13.11 14.86
C LYS A 153 1.29 -12.20 15.48
N THR A 154 0.17 -12.02 14.79
CA THR A 154 -0.98 -11.26 15.28
C THR A 154 -2.28 -11.99 14.92
N ASP A 155 -3.36 -11.72 15.67
CA ASP A 155 -4.70 -12.26 15.37
C ASP A 155 -5.29 -11.70 14.06
N GLU A 156 -4.69 -10.65 13.51
CA GLU A 156 -5.15 -9.91 12.33
C GLU A 156 -4.40 -10.29 11.03
N ALA A 157 -3.59 -11.35 11.05
CA ALA A 157 -2.80 -11.81 9.89
C ALA A 157 -1.97 -10.69 9.24
N LEU A 158 -1.34 -9.87 10.08
CA LEU A 158 -0.62 -8.67 9.67
C LEU A 158 0.57 -9.01 8.76
N LYS A 159 0.65 -8.32 7.62
CA LYS A 159 1.73 -8.45 6.64
C LYS A 159 2.33 -7.10 6.28
N ALA A 160 3.64 -7.01 6.26
CA ALA A 160 4.38 -5.91 5.65
C ALA A 160 4.99 -6.37 4.33
N TYR A 161 4.93 -5.51 3.32
CA TYR A 161 5.56 -5.76 2.03
C TYR A 161 6.67 -4.75 1.82
N VAL A 162 7.85 -5.23 1.49
CA VAL A 162 9.04 -4.43 1.20
C VAL A 162 9.50 -4.70 -0.22
#